data_AF-J1JU68-F1
#
_entry.id   AF-J1JU68-F1
#
_cell.length_a   1.000
_cell.length_b   1.000
_cell.length_c   1.000
_cell.angle_alpha   90.00
_cell.angle_beta   90.00
_cell.angle_gamma   90.00
#
_symmetry.space_group_name_H-M   'P 1'
#
loop_
_entity.id
_entity.type
_entity.pdbx_description
1 polymer ?
#
loop_
_entity_poly.entity_id
_entity_poly.type
_entity_poly.pdbx_seq_one_letter_code
_entity_poly.pdbx_strand_id
1 'polypeptide(L)'
;MSQKTLAYHLGISFQQIQKYEKGLNRVGAGRLKNIADIFDVPISFFYPDTTTKESAVRHHDEIISSKEEYLLLKSFRVLTPIKQKVILELISNYN
;
A
#
# COMPACT_ATOMS: atom_id res chain seq x y z
N MET A 1 4.54 4.41 -23.82
CA MET A 1 4.91 3.08 -24.37
C MET A 1 3.74 2.51 -25.15
N SER A 2 3.98 1.81 -26.28
CA SER A 2 2.89 1.18 -27.05
C SER A 2 2.57 -0.23 -26.54
N GLN A 3 1.37 -0.73 -26.81
CA GLN A 3 0.97 -2.12 -26.49
C GLN A 3 1.86 -3.18 -27.18
N LYS A 4 2.28 -2.93 -28.42
CA LYS A 4 3.22 -3.83 -29.13
C LYS A 4 4.59 -3.87 -28.44
N THR A 5 5.04 -2.72 -27.95
CA THR A 5 6.28 -2.59 -27.19
C THR A 5 6.18 -3.33 -25.85
N LEU A 6 5.06 -3.17 -25.13
CA LEU A 6 4.82 -3.92 -23.88
C LEU A 6 4.79 -5.44 -24.13
N ALA A 7 4.10 -5.87 -25.19
CA ALA A 7 4.03 -7.28 -25.58
C ALA A 7 5.44 -7.85 -25.85
N TYR A 8 6.27 -7.10 -26.57
CA TYR A 8 7.67 -7.44 -26.84
C TYR A 8 8.48 -7.58 -25.54
N HIS A 9 8.41 -6.61 -24.63
CA HIS A 9 9.10 -6.68 -23.33
C HIS A 9 8.66 -7.86 -22.46
N LEU A 10 7.39 -8.27 -22.56
CA LEU A 10 6.85 -9.39 -21.81
C LEU A 10 7.01 -10.75 -22.51
N GLY A 11 7.53 -10.78 -23.73
CA GLY A 11 7.64 -11.99 -24.55
C GLY A 11 6.27 -12.63 -24.84
N ILE A 12 5.25 -11.83 -25.09
CA ILE A 12 3.90 -12.29 -25.44
C ILE A 12 3.38 -11.66 -26.72
N SER A 13 2.30 -12.21 -27.26
CA SER A 13 1.65 -11.65 -28.44
C SER A 13 0.92 -10.34 -28.12
N PHE A 14 0.81 -9.48 -29.14
CA PHE A 14 0.01 -8.26 -29.06
C PHE A 14 -1.46 -8.57 -28.72
N GLN A 15 -2.03 -9.65 -29.28
CA GLN A 15 -3.40 -10.05 -28.95
C GLN A 15 -3.53 -10.44 -27.47
N GLN A 16 -2.48 -10.98 -26.83
CA GLN A 16 -2.52 -11.32 -25.41
C GLN A 16 -2.60 -10.07 -24.53
N ILE A 17 -1.87 -9.00 -24.88
CA ILE A 17 -2.01 -7.70 -24.21
C ILE A 17 -3.45 -7.17 -24.35
N GLN A 18 -4.03 -7.24 -25.54
CA GLN A 18 -5.42 -6.82 -25.75
C GLN A 18 -6.41 -7.64 -24.89
N LYS A 19 -6.16 -8.94 -24.70
CA LYS A 19 -6.97 -9.78 -23.82
C LYS A 19 -6.83 -9.40 -22.34
N TYR A 20 -5.63 -8.99 -21.90
CA TYR A 20 -5.41 -8.48 -20.54
C TYR A 20 -6.16 -7.16 -20.31
N GLU A 21 -6.02 -6.20 -21.21
CA GLU A 21 -6.70 -4.90 -21.09
C GLU A 21 -8.22 -5.02 -21.10
N LYS A 22 -8.77 -5.93 -21.90
CA LYS A 22 -10.22 -6.19 -21.97
C LYS A 22 -10.73 -7.09 -20.84
N GLY A 23 -9.85 -7.55 -19.94
CA GLY A 23 -10.21 -8.47 -18.86
C GLY A 23 -10.66 -9.86 -19.32
N LEU A 24 -10.47 -10.21 -20.61
CA LEU A 24 -10.81 -11.52 -21.15
C LEU A 24 -9.89 -12.62 -20.59
N ASN A 25 -8.63 -12.26 -20.31
CA ASN A 25 -7.66 -13.12 -19.67
C ASN A 25 -7.18 -12.48 -18.36
N ARG A 26 -7.08 -13.28 -17.30
CA ARG A 26 -6.45 -12.84 -16.05
C ARG A 26 -4.93 -12.75 -16.22
N VAL A 27 -4.33 -11.78 -15.53
CA VAL A 27 -2.88 -11.64 -15.43
C VAL A 27 -2.43 -12.33 -14.15
N GLY A 28 -1.51 -13.29 -14.26
CA GLY A 28 -0.91 -13.93 -13.07
C GLY A 28 0.02 -12.98 -12.32
N ALA A 29 0.21 -13.18 -11.01
CA ALA A 29 0.98 -12.28 -10.14
C ALA A 29 2.41 -12.00 -10.64
N GLY A 30 3.15 -13.03 -11.09
CA GLY A 30 4.50 -12.85 -11.63
C GLY A 30 4.52 -12.00 -12.91
N ARG A 31 3.50 -12.13 -13.77
CA ARG A 31 3.37 -11.29 -14.97
C ARG A 31 3.03 -9.85 -14.59
N LEU A 32 2.15 -9.66 -13.61
CA LEU A 32 1.79 -8.35 -13.10
C LEU A 32 3.00 -7.63 -12.48
N LYS A 33 3.89 -8.37 -11.81
CA LYS A 33 5.17 -7.84 -11.30
C LYS A 33 6.07 -7.34 -12.43
N ASN A 34 6.26 -8.15 -13.48
CA ASN A 34 7.05 -7.71 -14.63
C ASN A 34 6.46 -6.45 -15.30
N ILE A 35 5.13 -6.34 -15.36
CA ILE A 35 4.45 -5.14 -15.87
C ILE A 35 4.76 -3.93 -14.99
N ALA A 36 4.69 -4.09 -13.66
CA ALA A 36 5.02 -3.03 -12.71
C ALA A 36 6.47 -2.55 -12.87
N ASP A 37 7.41 -3.49 -13.02
CA ASP A 37 8.83 -3.18 -13.22
C ASP A 37 9.09 -2.45 -14.55
N ILE A 38 8.39 -2.81 -15.63
CA ILE A 38 8.49 -2.11 -16.93
C ILE A 38 7.98 -0.66 -16.84
N PHE A 39 6.94 -0.42 -16.04
CA PHE A 39 6.35 0.90 -15.85
C PHE A 39 6.98 1.70 -14.71
N ASP A 40 7.97 1.13 -14.01
CA ASP A 40 8.60 1.72 -12.82
C ASP A 40 7.58 2.17 -11.75
N VAL A 41 6.60 1.30 -11.49
CA VAL A 41 5.59 1.52 -10.45
C VAL A 41 5.62 0.39 -9.43
N PRO A 42 5.27 0.65 -8.15
CA PRO A 42 5.10 -0.43 -7.19
C PRO A 42 3.95 -1.36 -7.63
N ILE A 43 4.08 -2.66 -7.33
CA ILE A 43 3.04 -3.67 -7.66
C ILE A 43 1.65 -3.28 -7.11
N SER A 44 1.60 -2.55 -5.99
CA SER A 44 0.37 -2.05 -5.37
C SER A 44 -0.42 -1.08 -6.24
N PHE A 45 0.20 -0.45 -7.25
CA PHE A 45 -0.49 0.39 -8.23
C PHE A 45 -1.65 -0.34 -8.92
N PHE A 46 -1.52 -1.65 -9.14
CA PHE A 46 -2.56 -2.47 -9.77
C PHE A 46 -3.62 -3.01 -8.80
N TYR A 47 -3.53 -2.66 -7.51
CA TYR A 47 -4.46 -3.08 -6.45
C TYR A 47 -5.01 -1.87 -5.66
N PRO A 48 -5.78 -0.97 -6.31
CA PRO A 48 -6.28 0.25 -5.66
C PRO A 48 -7.15 0.00 -4.43
N ASP A 49 -7.87 -1.13 -4.37
CA ASP A 49 -8.75 -1.48 -3.23
C ASP A 49 -8.01 -2.12 -2.05
N THR A 50 -6.79 -2.64 -2.24
CA THR A 50 -5.99 -3.18 -1.13
C THR A 50 -5.23 -2.07 -0.41
N THR A 51 -4.91 -0.99 -1.12
CA THR A 51 -4.41 0.24 -0.48
C THR A 51 -5.40 0.82 0.51
N THR A 52 -6.71 0.60 0.41
CA THR A 52 -7.66 1.06 1.43
C THR A 52 -7.49 0.33 2.77
N LYS A 53 -6.99 -0.92 2.77
CA LYS A 53 -6.69 -1.68 4.00
C LYS A 53 -5.30 -1.39 4.56
N GLU A 54 -4.32 -1.04 3.72
CA GLU A 54 -2.98 -0.64 4.18
C GLU A 54 -2.91 0.85 4.55
N SER A 55 -3.68 1.72 3.89
CA SER A 55 -3.87 3.13 4.24
C SER A 55 -4.72 3.31 5.50
N ALA A 56 -5.53 2.33 5.89
CA ALA A 56 -6.16 2.32 7.22
C ALA A 56 -5.13 2.29 8.37
N VAL A 57 -3.88 1.87 8.10
CA VAL A 57 -2.77 1.96 9.08
C VAL A 57 -2.13 3.36 9.09
N ARG A 58 -2.42 4.23 8.11
CA ARG A 58 -1.84 5.58 7.97
C ARG A 58 -2.84 6.74 8.08
N HIS A 59 -4.09 6.49 8.47
CA HIS A 59 -5.07 7.54 8.81
C HIS A 59 -5.02 8.00 10.28
N HIS A 60 -4.02 7.61 11.07
CA HIS A 60 -3.92 8.09 12.46
C HIS A 60 -3.54 9.57 12.57
N ASP A 61 -2.98 10.17 11.53
CA ASP A 61 -2.54 11.57 11.56
C ASP A 61 -3.67 12.55 11.16
N GLU A 62 -4.80 12.09 10.60
CA GLU A 62 -5.95 12.95 10.25
C GLU A 62 -6.96 13.14 11.39
N ILE A 63 -6.87 12.35 12.47
CA ILE A 63 -7.78 12.40 13.65
C ILE A 63 -7.05 12.97 14.88
N ILE A 64 -6.15 13.93 14.67
CA ILE A 64 -5.56 14.69 15.79
C ILE A 64 -6.33 16.01 15.85
N SER A 65 -7.43 16.01 16.57
CA SER A 65 -8.34 17.15 16.69
C SER A 65 -7.89 18.12 17.79
N SER A 66 -7.06 17.64 18.73
CA SER A 66 -6.55 18.44 19.85
C SER A 66 -5.02 18.47 19.94
N LYS A 67 -4.49 19.55 20.53
CA LYS A 67 -3.05 19.75 20.76
C LYS A 67 -2.48 18.66 21.68
N GLU A 68 -3.30 18.19 22.61
CA GLU A 68 -3.00 17.17 23.60
C GLU A 68 -2.76 15.80 22.94
N GLU A 69 -3.63 15.42 21.99
CA GLU A 69 -3.47 14.19 21.18
C GLU A 69 -2.17 14.22 20.38
N TYR A 70 -1.87 15.37 19.75
CA TYR A 70 -0.63 15.55 18.99
C TYR A 70 0.61 15.37 19.88
N LEU A 71 0.62 16.03 21.04
CA LEU A 71 1.75 16.00 21.97
C LEU A 71 1.95 14.62 22.57
N LEU A 72 0.86 13.89 22.87
CA LEU A 72 0.92 12.51 23.33
C LEU A 72 1.57 11.62 22.28
N LEU A 73 1.09 11.65 21.03
CA LEU A 73 1.63 10.81 19.95
C LEU A 73 3.08 11.16 19.63
N LYS A 74 3.42 12.44 19.52
CA LYS A 74 4.79 12.90 19.27
C LYS A 74 5.75 12.44 20.37
N SER A 75 5.35 12.60 21.63
CA SER A 75 6.17 12.20 22.77
C SER A 75 6.27 10.68 22.87
N PHE A 76 5.19 9.95 22.59
CA PHE A 76 5.17 8.49 22.65
C PHE A 76 6.14 7.83 21.66
N ARG A 77 6.22 8.35 20.43
CA ARG A 77 7.11 7.81 19.37
C ARG A 77 8.60 7.86 19.73
N VAL A 78 9.03 8.75 20.63
CA VAL A 78 10.45 8.90 21.04
C VAL A 78 10.79 8.19 22.35
N LEU A 79 9.83 7.55 23.01
CA LEU A 79 10.06 6.83 24.26
C LEU A 79 10.71 5.46 24.05
N THR A 80 11.41 4.99 25.09
CA THR A 80 11.89 3.60 25.15
C THR A 80 10.73 2.61 25.18
N PRO A 81 10.88 1.38 24.66
CA PRO A 81 9.82 0.37 24.63
C PRO A 81 9.16 0.09 25.99
N ILE A 82 9.94 0.14 27.08
CA ILE A 82 9.43 -0.06 28.44
C ILE A 82 8.43 1.04 28.82
N LYS A 83 8.77 2.30 28.57
CA LYS A 83 7.89 3.45 28.85
C LYS A 83 6.65 3.46 27.96
N GLN A 84 6.78 3.05 26.69
CA GLN A 84 5.63 2.89 25.81
C GLN A 84 4.64 1.84 26.36
N LYS A 85 5.15 0.68 26.79
CA LYS A 85 4.32 -0.39 27.38
C LYS A 85 3.57 0.08 28.63
N VAL A 86 4.24 0.78 29.54
CA VAL A 86 3.61 1.32 30.76
C VAL A 86 2.49 2.31 30.43
N ILE A 87 2.72 3.20 29.47
CA ILE A 87 1.69 4.16 29.02
C ILE A 87 0.49 3.44 28.40
N LEU A 88 0.71 2.40 27.60
CA LEU A 88 -0.37 1.60 27.03
C LEU A 88 -1.16 0.84 28.09
N GLU A 89 -0.50 0.25 29.09
CA GLU A 89 -1.17 -0.38 30.24
C GLU A 89 -2.01 0.62 31.02
N LEU A 90 -1.48 1.82 31.27
CA LEU A 90 -2.21 2.88 31.97
C LEU A 90 -3.49 3.27 31.23
N ILE A 91 -3.42 3.49 29.91
CA ILE A 91 -4.58 3.89 29.11
C ILE A 91 -5.59 2.75 28.97
N SER A 92 -5.12 1.50 28.87
CA SER A 92 -5.96 0.32 28.66
C SER A 92 -6.74 -0.09 29.92
N ASN A 93 -6.25 0.26 31.11
CA ASN A 93 -6.90 -0.06 32.39
C ASN A 93 -8.05 0.90 32.78
N TYR A 94 -8.35 1.91 31.96
CA TYR A 94 -9.44 2.87 32.20
C TYR A 94 -10.71 2.58 31.39
N ASN A 95 -10.79 1.45 30.67
CA ASN A 95 -12.00 0.95 30.00
C ASN A 95 -12.57 -0.29 30.69
#